data_AF-A0A453SU51-F1
#
_entry.id   AF-A0A453SU51-F1
#
_cell.length_a   1.000
_cell.length_b   1.000
_cell.length_c   1.000
_cell.angle_alpha   90.00
_cell.angle_beta   90.00
_cell.angle_gamma   90.00
#
_symmetry.space_group_name_H-M   'P 1'
#
loop_
_entity.id
_entity.type
_entity.pdbx_description
1 polymer ?
#
loop_
_entity_poly.entity_id
_entity_poly.type
_entity_poly.pdbx_seq_one_letter_code
_entity_poly.pdbx_strand_id
1 'polypeptide(L)'
;VLRTAKGFRRFVDEAIQRSDELVAHIAQLPPSAEIVRTMDEISNTVCSVIDSAELCRNTHPDREFAEEADKASMRIYEHLQYLNTNTTLYNAILKAESEGALLSEESQKAANNLRVDFEKGGIHLPKDKLERVNQLNLAIAHLGRKGVEEQSNAMNATRQKGIRIVTDSGSVSSALRW
;
A
#
# COMPACT_ATOMS: atom_id res chain seq x y z
N VAL A 1 -7.66 15.50 -5.42
CA VAL A 1 -7.03 15.86 -4.12
C VAL A 1 -5.56 16.28 -4.27
N LEU A 2 -4.79 15.69 -5.19
CA LEU A 2 -3.32 15.84 -5.28
C LEU A 2 -2.80 17.05 -6.08
N ARG A 3 -3.44 18.23 -5.95
CA ARG A 3 -2.97 19.45 -6.63
C ARG A 3 -1.79 20.13 -5.93
N THR A 4 -1.49 19.71 -4.71
CA THR A 4 -0.41 20.21 -3.84
C THR A 4 0.15 19.03 -3.06
N ALA A 5 1.42 19.07 -2.65
CA ALA A 5 2.06 18.02 -1.85
C ALA A 5 1.23 17.64 -0.60
N LYS A 6 0.79 18.65 0.17
CA LYS A 6 -0.06 18.47 1.37
C LYS A 6 -1.44 17.86 1.08
N GLY A 7 -1.84 17.75 -0.20
CA GLY A 7 -3.04 17.05 -0.62
C GLY A 7 -3.00 15.57 -0.25
N PHE A 8 -1.80 14.95 -0.20
CA PHE A 8 -1.65 13.56 0.23
C PHE A 8 -2.15 13.30 1.65
N ARG A 9 -2.02 14.28 2.56
CA ARG A 9 -2.54 14.17 3.94
C ARG A 9 -4.05 13.93 3.94
N ARG A 10 -4.76 14.82 3.24
CA ARG A 10 -6.23 14.72 3.14
C ARG A 10 -6.65 13.47 2.37
N PHE A 11 -5.89 13.09 1.34
CA PHE A 11 -6.19 11.90 0.55
C PHE A 11 -6.15 10.62 1.40
N VAL A 12 -5.11 10.46 2.22
CA VAL A 12 -5.02 9.30 3.12
C VAL A 12 -6.05 9.36 4.26
N ASP A 13 -6.34 10.55 4.80
CA ASP A 13 -7.40 10.72 5.81
C ASP A 13 -8.77 10.30 5.27
N GLU A 14 -9.14 10.79 4.08
CA GLU A 14 -10.40 10.47 3.41
C GLU A 14 -10.49 8.96 3.08
N ALA A 15 -9.38 8.35 2.63
CA ALA A 15 -9.34 6.92 2.33
C ALA A 15 -9.53 6.04 3.57
N ILE A 16 -8.83 6.35 4.67
CA ILE A 16 -8.98 5.63 5.95
C ILE A 16 -10.42 5.76 6.45
N GLN A 17 -10.96 6.99 6.48
CA GLN A 17 -12.34 7.21 6.90
C GLN A 17 -13.32 6.40 6.05
N ARG A 18 -13.16 6.42 4.72
CA ARG A 18 -14.03 5.67 3.80
C ARG A 18 -13.91 4.16 4.02
N SER A 19 -12.71 3.64 4.22
CA SER A 19 -12.50 2.23 4.55
C SER A 19 -13.20 1.83 5.85
N ASP A 20 -13.12 2.65 6.90
CA ASP A 20 -13.81 2.40 8.17
C ASP A 20 -15.34 2.42 8.03
N GLU A 21 -15.89 3.35 7.23
CA GLU A 21 -17.32 3.39 6.90
C GLU A 21 -17.77 2.12 6.17
N LEU A 22 -16.97 1.64 5.22
CA LEU A 22 -17.25 0.41 4.47
C LEU A 22 -17.18 -0.83 5.36
N VAL A 23 -16.22 -0.89 6.30
CA VAL A 23 -16.15 -1.95 7.32
C VAL A 23 -17.41 -1.95 8.17
N ALA A 24 -17.85 -0.78 8.63
CA ALA A 24 -19.07 -0.64 9.42
C ALA A 24 -20.33 -1.04 8.63
N HIS A 25 -20.37 -0.75 7.33
CA HIS A 25 -21.44 -1.20 6.42
C HIS A 25 -21.47 -2.73 6.32
N ILE A 26 -20.32 -3.36 6.04
CA ILE A 26 -20.19 -4.83 5.97
C ILE A 26 -20.66 -5.50 7.27
N ALA A 27 -20.38 -4.91 8.42
CA ALA A 27 -20.80 -5.45 9.72
C ALA A 27 -22.33 -5.58 9.87
N GLN A 28 -23.10 -4.79 9.11
CA GLN A 28 -24.56 -4.78 9.14
C GLN A 28 -25.19 -5.54 7.96
N LEU A 29 -24.39 -5.92 6.95
CA LEU A 29 -24.92 -6.59 5.77
C LEU A 29 -25.34 -8.04 6.09
N PRO A 30 -26.50 -8.49 5.58
CA PRO A 30 -26.78 -9.91 5.51
C PRO A 30 -25.83 -10.58 4.50
N PRO A 31 -25.61 -11.90 4.62
CA PRO A 31 -24.86 -12.69 3.66
C PRO A 31 -25.36 -12.46 2.24
N SER A 32 -24.47 -11.92 1.40
CA SER A 32 -24.81 -11.52 0.03
C SER A 32 -23.53 -11.28 -0.77
N ALA A 33 -23.66 -11.25 -2.10
CA ALA A 33 -22.59 -10.81 -3.00
C ALA A 33 -22.20 -9.33 -2.81
N GLU A 34 -23.00 -8.54 -2.06
CA GLU A 34 -22.65 -7.17 -1.71
C GLU A 34 -21.40 -7.12 -0.83
N ILE A 35 -21.20 -8.10 0.07
CA ILE A 35 -20.01 -8.18 0.93
C ILE A 35 -18.73 -8.18 0.07
N VAL A 36 -18.65 -9.02 -0.96
CA VAL A 36 -17.48 -9.09 -1.86
C VAL A 36 -17.28 -7.77 -2.60
N ARG A 37 -18.36 -7.13 -3.04
CA ARG A 37 -18.30 -5.83 -3.72
C ARG A 37 -17.81 -4.72 -2.79
N THR A 38 -18.26 -4.70 -1.55
CA THR A 38 -17.83 -3.72 -0.57
C THR A 38 -16.36 -3.94 -0.17
N MET A 39 -15.88 -5.20 -0.12
CA MET A 39 -14.45 -5.50 0.05
C MET A 39 -13.60 -5.00 -1.13
N ASP A 40 -14.10 -5.15 -2.36
CA ASP A 40 -13.45 -4.59 -3.54
C ASP A 40 -13.37 -3.06 -3.45
N GLU A 41 -14.43 -2.40 -2.97
CA GLU A 41 -14.42 -0.95 -2.75
C GLU A 41 -13.41 -0.52 -1.67
N ILE A 42 -13.24 -1.30 -0.59
CA ILE A 42 -12.18 -1.07 0.40
C ILE A 42 -10.80 -1.17 -0.28
N SER A 43 -10.59 -2.19 -1.10
CA SER A 43 -9.34 -2.42 -1.83
C SER A 43 -9.05 -1.26 -2.78
N ASN A 44 -10.04 -0.83 -3.56
CA ASN A 44 -9.93 0.32 -4.47
C ASN A 44 -9.59 1.62 -3.71
N THR A 45 -10.23 1.83 -2.56
CA THR A 45 -9.98 3.00 -1.71
C THR A 45 -8.52 3.02 -1.24
N VAL A 46 -8.02 1.91 -0.72
CA VAL A 46 -6.64 1.78 -0.24
C VAL A 46 -5.61 1.87 -1.37
N CYS A 47 -5.80 1.10 -2.45
CA CYS A 47 -4.90 1.07 -3.60
C CYS A 47 -4.80 2.45 -4.27
N SER A 48 -5.89 3.22 -4.30
CA SER A 48 -5.85 4.58 -4.87
C SER A 48 -4.80 5.48 -4.20
N VAL A 49 -4.61 5.35 -2.88
CA VAL A 49 -3.59 6.09 -2.13
C VAL A 49 -2.22 5.47 -2.34
N ILE A 50 -2.11 4.14 -2.23
CA ILE A 50 -0.84 3.41 -2.38
C ILE A 50 -0.22 3.69 -3.75
N ASP A 51 -0.95 3.43 -4.84
CA ASP A 51 -0.45 3.56 -6.20
C ASP A 51 -0.06 5.02 -6.51
N SER A 52 -0.89 5.98 -6.09
CA SER A 52 -0.60 7.41 -6.28
C SER A 52 0.64 7.85 -5.50
N ALA A 53 0.79 7.38 -4.26
CA ALA A 53 1.91 7.74 -3.40
C ALA A 53 3.21 7.07 -3.88
N GLU A 54 3.15 5.81 -4.27
CA GLU A 54 4.29 5.06 -4.81
C GLU A 54 4.77 5.64 -6.13
N LEU A 55 3.85 6.01 -7.04
CA LEU A 55 4.23 6.70 -8.26
C LEU A 55 4.89 8.05 -7.95
N CYS A 56 4.27 8.86 -7.08
CA CYS A 56 4.74 10.20 -6.77
C CYS A 56 6.13 10.19 -6.12
N ARG A 57 6.36 9.35 -5.10
CA ARG A 57 7.65 9.29 -4.39
C ARG A 57 8.81 8.86 -5.29
N ASN A 58 8.55 8.05 -6.32
CA ASN A 58 9.59 7.54 -7.22
C ASN A 58 9.87 8.43 -8.43
N THR A 59 8.93 9.33 -8.80
CA THR A 59 9.00 10.04 -10.08
C THR A 59 8.89 11.55 -9.99
N HIS A 60 8.34 12.09 -8.90
CA HIS A 60 8.07 13.52 -8.82
C HIS A 60 9.37 14.32 -8.57
N PRO A 61 9.64 15.38 -9.36
CA PRO A 61 10.89 16.14 -9.24
C PRO A 61 10.96 17.02 -7.99
N ASP A 62 9.80 17.42 -7.46
CA ASP A 62 9.70 18.19 -6.21
C ASP A 62 9.76 17.26 -4.99
N ARG A 63 10.71 17.53 -4.08
CA ARG A 63 10.91 16.77 -2.84
C ARG A 63 9.74 16.86 -1.88
N GLU A 64 9.03 17.99 -1.80
CA GLU A 64 7.90 18.11 -0.86
C GLU A 64 6.80 17.11 -1.23
N PHE A 65 6.55 16.92 -2.54
CA PHE A 65 5.61 15.92 -3.03
C PHE A 65 6.06 14.50 -2.70
N ALA A 66 7.34 14.17 -2.93
CA ALA A 66 7.86 12.84 -2.63
C ALA A 66 7.77 12.52 -1.13
N GLU A 67 8.11 13.48 -0.26
CA GLU A 67 8.06 13.31 1.20
C GLU A 67 6.63 13.20 1.74
N GLU A 68 5.68 13.98 1.22
CA GLU A 68 4.28 13.89 1.63
C GLU A 68 3.59 12.62 1.09
N ALA A 69 3.96 12.18 -0.11
CA ALA A 69 3.55 10.89 -0.65
C ALA A 69 4.08 9.73 0.20
N ASP A 70 5.35 9.76 0.60
CA ASP A 70 5.95 8.74 1.45
C ASP A 70 5.22 8.60 2.79
N LYS A 71 4.94 9.72 3.46
CA LYS A 71 4.15 9.75 4.71
C LYS A 71 2.75 9.18 4.53
N ALA A 72 2.06 9.52 3.45
CA ALA A 72 0.74 8.97 3.15
C ALA A 72 0.80 7.45 2.88
N SER A 73 1.81 6.98 2.16
CA SER A 73 2.03 5.56 1.88
C SER A 73 2.27 4.75 3.16
N MET A 74 3.04 5.29 4.12
CA MET A 74 3.28 4.63 5.40
C MET A 74 1.99 4.50 6.20
N ARG A 75 1.24 5.61 6.30
CA ARG A 75 0.02 5.67 7.09
C ARG A 75 -1.09 4.77 6.54
N ILE A 76 -1.27 4.71 5.22
CA ILE A 76 -2.24 3.79 4.63
C ILE A 76 -1.79 2.32 4.77
N TYR A 77 -0.48 2.05 4.76
CA TYR A 77 0.03 0.69 4.95
C TYR A 77 -0.22 0.17 6.37
N GLU A 78 -0.09 1.02 7.39
CA GLU A 78 -0.48 0.68 8.77
C GLU A 78 -1.98 0.35 8.84
N HIS A 79 -2.83 1.16 8.22
CA HIS A 79 -4.26 0.88 8.16
C HIS A 79 -4.59 -0.41 7.39
N LEU A 80 -3.86 -0.72 6.32
CA LEU A 80 -4.02 -1.96 5.56
C LEU A 80 -3.72 -3.20 6.42
N GLN A 81 -2.74 -3.15 7.34
CA GLN A 81 -2.50 -4.26 8.27
C GLN A 81 -3.70 -4.48 9.21
N TYR A 82 -4.33 -3.40 9.68
CA TYR A 82 -5.58 -3.48 10.44
C TYR A 82 -6.70 -4.13 9.61
N LEU A 83 -6.91 -3.70 8.37
CA LEU A 83 -7.93 -4.27 7.49
C LEU A 83 -7.69 -5.76 7.23
N ASN A 84 -6.46 -6.16 6.92
CA ASN A 84 -6.07 -7.56 6.67
C ASN A 84 -6.17 -8.48 7.89
N THR A 85 -6.32 -7.91 9.09
CA THR A 85 -6.51 -8.65 10.34
C THR A 85 -7.86 -8.38 11.00
N ASN A 86 -8.81 -7.78 10.25
CA ASN A 86 -10.13 -7.44 10.75
C ASN A 86 -11.06 -8.66 10.74
N THR A 87 -11.44 -9.15 11.93
CA THR A 87 -12.30 -10.33 12.08
C THR A 87 -13.73 -10.09 11.59
N THR A 88 -14.22 -8.85 11.58
CA THR A 88 -15.54 -8.52 11.04
C THR A 88 -15.59 -8.80 9.55
N LEU A 89 -14.55 -8.37 8.83
CA LEU A 89 -14.43 -8.61 7.39
C LEU A 89 -14.32 -10.11 7.07
N TYR A 90 -13.46 -10.81 7.80
CA TYR A 90 -13.29 -12.26 7.65
C TYR A 90 -14.59 -13.05 7.90
N ASN A 91 -15.28 -12.74 9.00
CA ASN A 91 -16.51 -13.44 9.35
C ASN A 91 -17.65 -13.17 8.34
N ALA A 92 -17.71 -11.96 7.77
CA ALA A 92 -18.69 -11.65 6.73
C ALA A 92 -18.48 -12.52 5.48
N ILE A 93 -17.23 -12.73 5.06
CA ILE A 93 -16.89 -13.64 3.94
C ILE A 93 -17.28 -15.08 4.26
N LEU A 94 -16.91 -15.60 5.43
CA LEU A 94 -17.28 -16.95 5.85
C LEU A 94 -18.79 -17.17 5.82
N LYS A 95 -19.55 -16.18 6.31
CA LYS A 95 -21.01 -16.26 6.35
C LYS A 95 -21.60 -16.26 4.92
N ALA A 96 -21.10 -15.37 4.04
CA ALA A 96 -21.51 -15.32 2.64
C ALA A 96 -21.26 -16.64 1.88
N GLU A 97 -20.10 -17.28 2.12
CA GLU A 97 -19.78 -18.58 1.54
C GLU A 97 -20.66 -19.70 2.11
N SER A 98 -20.78 -19.78 3.44
CA SER A 98 -21.50 -20.89 4.11
C SER A 98 -23.00 -20.90 3.85
N GLU A 99 -23.62 -19.74 3.65
CA GLU A 99 -25.05 -19.60 3.37
C GLU A 99 -25.37 -19.66 1.87
N GLY A 100 -24.37 -19.90 1.00
CA GLY A 100 -24.58 -20.00 -0.44
C GLY A 100 -25.06 -18.69 -1.09
N ALA A 101 -24.75 -17.54 -0.47
CA ALA A 101 -25.23 -16.23 -0.90
C ALA A 101 -24.51 -15.71 -2.17
N LEU A 102 -23.45 -16.39 -2.60
CA LEU A 102 -22.61 -16.07 -3.75
C LEU A 102 -23.04 -16.92 -4.95
N LEU A 103 -23.80 -16.32 -5.87
CA LEU A 103 -24.44 -17.04 -6.97
C LEU A 103 -23.58 -17.13 -8.24
N SER A 104 -22.61 -16.23 -8.43
CA SER A 104 -21.72 -16.24 -9.60
C SER A 104 -20.38 -16.88 -9.28
N GLU A 105 -19.80 -17.57 -10.25
CA GLU A 105 -18.46 -18.17 -10.14
C GLU A 105 -17.40 -17.12 -9.77
N GLU A 106 -17.51 -15.92 -10.33
CA GLU A 106 -16.64 -14.79 -10.01
C GLU A 106 -16.74 -14.41 -8.53
N SER A 107 -17.96 -14.23 -8.00
CA SER A 107 -18.17 -13.85 -6.59
C SER A 107 -17.65 -14.92 -5.63
N GLN A 108 -17.82 -16.20 -5.98
CA GLN A 108 -17.31 -17.33 -5.20
C GLN A 108 -15.78 -17.36 -5.20
N LYS A 109 -15.14 -17.19 -6.37
CA LYS A 109 -13.68 -17.13 -6.48
C LYS A 109 -13.10 -15.94 -5.71
N ALA A 110 -13.72 -14.77 -5.85
CA ALA A 110 -13.29 -13.57 -5.15
C ALA A 110 -13.39 -13.74 -3.63
N ALA A 111 -14.50 -14.27 -3.11
CA ALA A 111 -14.67 -14.56 -1.70
C ALA A 111 -13.63 -15.57 -1.18
N ASN A 112 -13.41 -16.66 -1.91
CA ASN A 112 -12.42 -17.66 -1.52
C ASN A 112 -10.99 -17.07 -1.51
N ASN A 113 -10.63 -16.26 -2.49
CA ASN A 113 -9.33 -15.58 -2.50
C ASN A 113 -9.17 -14.66 -1.28
N LEU A 114 -10.18 -13.82 -1.00
CA LEU A 114 -10.20 -12.96 0.18
C LEU A 114 -10.03 -13.79 1.47
N ARG A 115 -10.80 -14.87 1.64
CA ARG A 115 -10.69 -15.77 2.80
C ARG A 115 -9.28 -16.34 2.95
N VAL A 116 -8.71 -16.85 1.87
CA VAL A 116 -7.35 -17.41 1.85
C VAL A 116 -6.31 -16.35 2.22
N ASP A 117 -6.48 -15.11 1.78
CA ASP A 117 -5.55 -14.02 2.09
C ASP A 117 -5.62 -13.62 3.57
N PHE A 118 -6.82 -13.57 4.16
CA PHE A 118 -6.98 -13.41 5.62
C PHE A 118 -6.29 -14.56 6.39
N GLU A 119 -6.47 -15.79 5.93
CA GLU A 119 -5.88 -16.99 6.57
C GLU A 119 -4.35 -16.97 6.49
N LYS A 120 -3.78 -16.63 5.33
CA LYS A 120 -2.33 -16.43 5.16
C LYS A 120 -1.80 -15.25 5.97
N GLY A 121 -2.61 -14.20 6.15
CA GLY A 121 -2.34 -13.07 7.03
C GLY A 121 -2.32 -13.43 8.52
N GLY A 122 -2.75 -14.65 8.88
CA GLY A 122 -2.71 -15.13 10.25
C GLY A 122 -3.93 -14.74 11.08
N ILE A 123 -5.08 -14.41 10.47
CA ILE A 123 -6.32 -14.04 11.18
C ILE A 123 -6.75 -15.06 12.26
N HIS A 124 -6.35 -16.33 12.10
CA HIS A 124 -6.65 -17.44 13.00
C HIS A 124 -5.67 -17.55 14.18
N LEU A 125 -4.61 -16.75 14.21
CA LEU A 125 -3.60 -16.79 15.26
C LEU A 125 -4.11 -16.15 16.55
N PRO A 126 -3.61 -16.61 17.72
CA PRO A 126 -3.77 -15.89 18.98
C PRO A 126 -3.30 -14.43 18.87
N LYS A 127 -3.96 -13.53 19.60
CA LYS A 127 -3.76 -12.08 19.50
C LYS A 127 -2.29 -11.65 19.65
N ASP A 128 -1.55 -12.25 20.58
CA ASP A 128 -0.13 -11.98 20.81
C ASP A 128 0.74 -12.34 19.60
N LYS A 129 0.44 -13.46 18.94
CA LYS A 129 1.15 -13.89 17.73
C LYS A 129 0.77 -13.06 16.51
N LEU A 130 -0.51 -12.73 16.36
CA LEU A 130 -0.99 -11.87 15.28
C LEU A 130 -0.37 -10.47 15.36
N GLU A 131 -0.33 -9.89 16.56
CA GLU A 131 0.36 -8.62 16.81
C GLU A 131 1.83 -8.70 16.42
N ARG A 132 2.52 -9.79 16.79
CA ARG A 132 3.91 -10.00 16.39
C ARG A 132 4.09 -10.10 14.88
N VAL A 133 3.18 -10.78 14.17
CA VAL A 133 3.20 -10.86 12.69
C VAL A 133 3.03 -9.47 12.09
N ASN A 134 2.06 -8.69 12.56
CA ASN A 134 1.82 -7.33 12.09
C ASN A 134 3.05 -6.43 12.29
N GLN A 135 3.69 -6.49 13.46
CA GLN A 135 4.92 -5.75 13.73
C GLN A 135 6.07 -6.14 12.78
N LEU A 136 6.21 -7.43 12.49
CA LEU A 136 7.24 -7.91 11.56
C LEU A 136 6.95 -7.47 10.12
N ASN A 137 5.69 -7.52 9.67
CA ASN A 137 5.29 -7.06 8.34
C ASN A 137 5.56 -5.56 8.16
N LEU A 138 5.24 -4.74 9.17
CA LEU A 138 5.57 -3.31 9.16
C LEU A 138 7.09 -3.06 9.11
N ALA A 139 7.86 -3.82 9.89
CA ALA A 139 9.32 -3.72 9.89
C ALA A 139 9.92 -4.12 8.53
N ILE A 140 9.44 -5.21 7.91
CA ILE A 140 9.86 -5.65 6.57
C ILE A 140 9.54 -4.56 5.54
N ALA A 141 8.33 -4.02 5.55
CA ALA A 141 7.93 -2.96 4.62
C ALA A 141 8.77 -1.69 4.81
N HIS A 142 9.10 -1.32 6.04
CA HIS A 142 9.97 -0.19 6.33
C HIS A 142 11.42 -0.42 5.86
N LEU A 143 11.99 -1.58 6.16
CA LEU A 143 13.35 -1.94 5.75
C LEU A 143 13.50 -2.03 4.23
N GLY A 144 12.53 -2.65 3.54
CA GLY A 144 12.51 -2.72 2.08
C GLY A 144 12.52 -1.33 1.45
N ARG A 145 11.72 -0.40 1.99
CA ARG A 145 11.69 1.01 1.54
C ARG A 145 13.02 1.72 1.73
N LYS A 146 13.64 1.57 2.91
CA LYS A 146 14.95 2.17 3.21
C LYS A 146 16.04 1.68 2.25
N GLY A 147 16.05 0.40 1.92
CA GLY A 147 17.01 -0.16 0.97
C GLY A 147 16.91 0.46 -0.43
N VAL A 148 15.70 0.71 -0.92
CA VAL A 148 15.49 1.38 -2.23
C VAL A 148 15.96 2.83 -2.20
N GLU A 149 15.70 3.56 -1.12
CA GLU A 149 16.15 4.94 -0.96
C GLU A 149 17.69 5.04 -0.91
N GLU A 150 18.35 4.16 -0.16
CA GLU A 150 19.81 4.08 -0.09
C GLU A 150 20.44 3.80 -1.46
N GLN A 151 19.85 2.89 -2.26
CA GLN A 151 20.30 2.62 -3.62
C GLN A 151 20.15 3.83 -4.54
N SER A 152 19.00 4.51 -4.49
CA SER A 152 18.75 5.72 -5.28
C SER A 152 19.74 6.83 -4.93
N ASN A 153 20.00 7.04 -3.64
CA ASN A 153 20.98 8.00 -3.15
C ASN A 153 22.41 7.64 -3.60
N ALA A 154 22.80 6.36 -3.54
CA ALA A 154 24.10 5.89 -4.00
C ALA A 154 24.28 6.09 -5.52
N MET A 155 23.25 5.81 -6.32
CA MET A 155 23.24 6.07 -7.78
C MET A 155 23.38 7.56 -8.08
N ASN A 156 22.63 8.42 -7.38
CA ASN A 156 22.71 9.88 -7.54
C ASN A 156 24.09 10.43 -7.13
N ALA A 157 24.66 9.94 -6.04
CA ALA A 157 26.01 10.31 -5.62
C ALA A 157 27.07 9.88 -6.65
N THR A 158 26.90 8.71 -7.28
CA THR A 158 27.77 8.22 -8.34
C THR A 158 27.64 9.08 -9.61
N ARG A 159 26.43 9.49 -9.96
CA ARG A 159 26.16 10.39 -11.10
C ARG A 159 26.73 11.80 -10.88
N GLN A 160 26.64 12.35 -9.66
CA GLN A 160 27.24 13.64 -9.30
C GLN A 160 28.76 13.60 -9.20
N LYS A 161 29.34 12.45 -8.82
CA LYS A 161 30.79 12.28 -8.75
C LYS A 161 31.48 12.14 -10.11
N GLY A 162 30.73 12.11 -11.22
CA GLY A 162 31.19 12.16 -12.61
C GLY A 162 32.52 11.45 -12.84
N ILE A 163 32.51 10.23 -13.39
CA ILE A 163 33.74 9.51 -13.81
C ILE A 163 34.66 10.49 -14.56
N ARG A 164 35.68 11.00 -13.86
CA ARG A 164 36.74 11.80 -14.48
C ARG A 164 37.68 10.81 -15.14
N ILE A 165 37.46 10.56 -16.43
CA ILE A 165 38.49 9.96 -17.26
C ILE A 165 39.58 11.02 -17.38
N VAL A 166 40.64 10.87 -16.58
CA VAL A 166 41.86 11.66 -16.77
C VAL A 166 42.52 11.12 -18.02
N THR A 167 42.26 11.75 -19.17
CA THR A 167 43.06 11.52 -20.37
C THR A 167 44.35 12.33 -20.22
N ASP A 168 45.47 11.64 -20.21
CA ASP A 168 46.81 12.21 -20.16
C ASP A 168 47.07 13.00 -21.45
N SER A 169 46.64 14.27 -21.48
CA SER A 169 47.07 15.33 -22.41
C SER A 169 46.20 16.59 -22.23
N GLY A 170 46.51 17.37 -21.19
CA GLY A 170 46.51 18.84 -21.15
C GLY A 170 45.43 19.71 -21.83
N SER A 171 44.28 19.21 -22.29
CA SER A 171 43.25 20.00 -22.96
C SER A 171 41.89 19.73 -22.32
N VAL A 172 41.41 20.71 -21.55
CA VAL A 172 40.07 20.67 -20.97
C VAL A 172 39.09 21.15 -22.03
N SER A 173 38.53 20.21 -22.81
CA SER A 173 37.34 20.49 -23.62
C SER A 173 36.11 20.06 -22.84
N SER A 174 35.31 21.04 -22.43
CA SER A 174 33.98 20.84 -21.89
C SER A 174 33.04 20.39 -23.00
N ALA A 175 32.80 19.08 -23.12
CA ALA A 175 31.71 18.55 -23.93
C ALA A 175 31.29 17.17 -23.42
N LEU A 176 30.23 17.11 -22.62
CA LEU A 176 28.96 16.51 -23.00
C LEU A 176 28.05 16.41 -21.78
N ARG A 177 26.95 17.15 -21.89
CA ARG A 177 25.80 17.13 -21.01
C ARG A 177 24.85 16.08 -21.60
N TRP A 178 24.71 14.94 -20.93
CA TRP A 178 23.56 14.02 -21.01
C TRP A 178 23.40 13.34 -19.65
#